data_AF-T1KQV9-F1
#
_entry.id   AF-T1KQV9-F1
#
_cell.length_a   1.000
_cell.length_b   1.000
_cell.length_c   1.000
_cell.angle_alpha   90.00
_cell.angle_beta   90.00
_cell.angle_gamma   90.00
#
_symmetry.space_group_name_H-M   'P 1'
#
loop_
_entity.id
_entity.type
_entity.pdbx_description
1 polymer ?
#
loop_
_entity_poly.entity_id
_entity_poly.type
_entity_poly.pdbx_seq_one_letter_code
_entity_poly.pdbx_strand_id
1 'polypeptide(L)'
;MSDTDYTSETDDASETEVVMERYDDDYLEIKGQSDILNRMYKDKLSNLEEQLRQLDEGIHPDYVRRIETFEKECQDRLILNEAYLAYETERIEKEFISEQQAALRDFEERKIELKKSLIADLEEKKKIAESERFSLELNSDSVETKTSITRKLRRRQNDPVPVPEKRKRGLPTQLNYLLDERDINDDLKALTKVISNR
;
A
#
# COMPACT_ATOMS: atom_id res chain seq x y z
N MET A 1 -72.62 -81.68 -64.40
CA MET A 1 -71.51 -80.86 -64.90
C MET A 1 -71.66 -79.48 -64.31
N SER A 2 -70.62 -79.03 -63.59
CA SER A 2 -70.17 -77.63 -63.40
C SER A 2 -71.11 -76.59 -62.77
N ASP A 3 -70.89 -76.38 -61.47
CA ASP A 3 -70.47 -75.13 -60.81
C ASP A 3 -70.77 -73.79 -61.50
N THR A 4 -71.41 -72.89 -60.76
CA THR A 4 -71.15 -71.45 -60.92
C THR A 4 -71.40 -70.75 -59.58
N ASP A 5 -70.38 -70.76 -58.73
CA ASP A 5 -70.20 -69.79 -57.66
C ASP A 5 -69.93 -68.42 -58.31
N TYR A 6 -70.81 -67.45 -58.06
CA TYR A 6 -70.51 -66.03 -58.25
C TYR A 6 -70.49 -65.39 -56.87
N THR A 7 -69.34 -65.41 -56.21
CA THR A 7 -69.08 -64.64 -54.99
C THR A 7 -68.72 -63.21 -55.36
N SER A 8 -69.70 -62.31 -55.17
CA SER A 8 -69.58 -60.93 -54.69
C SER A 8 -68.26 -60.17 -55.01
N GLU A 9 -68.19 -59.50 -56.15
CA GLU A 9 -67.24 -58.41 -56.41
C GLU A 9 -67.80 -57.08 -55.89
N THR A 10 -67.60 -56.74 -54.61
CA THR A 10 -67.83 -55.38 -54.09
C THR A 10 -67.02 -55.15 -52.81
N ASP A 11 -65.68 -55.12 -52.90
CA ASP A 11 -64.80 -54.85 -51.75
C ASP A 11 -63.75 -53.74 -51.99
N ASP A 12 -63.68 -53.17 -53.21
CA ASP A 12 -62.61 -52.22 -53.59
C ASP A 12 -62.87 -50.75 -53.20
N ALA A 13 -64.13 -50.41 -52.84
CA ALA A 13 -64.49 -49.05 -52.45
C ALA A 13 -64.07 -48.68 -51.02
N SER A 14 -64.03 -49.65 -50.09
CA SER A 14 -63.80 -49.38 -48.67
C SER A 14 -62.31 -49.20 -48.32
N GLU A 15 -61.39 -49.90 -48.99
CA GLU A 15 -59.95 -49.74 -48.78
C GLU A 15 -59.47 -48.35 -49.21
N THR A 16 -60.01 -47.83 -50.32
CA THR A 16 -59.65 -46.50 -50.83
C THR A 16 -60.14 -45.39 -49.90
N GLU A 17 -61.32 -45.54 -49.27
CA GLU A 17 -61.89 -44.61 -48.29
C GLU A 17 -61.10 -44.62 -46.97
N VAL A 18 -60.78 -45.81 -46.44
CA VAL A 18 -59.97 -45.96 -45.20
C VAL A 18 -58.54 -45.46 -45.37
N VAL A 19 -57.94 -45.61 -46.55
CA VAL A 19 -56.61 -45.05 -46.85
C VAL A 19 -56.67 -43.52 -46.92
N MET A 20 -57.73 -42.94 -47.52
CA MET A 20 -57.91 -41.49 -47.59
C MET A 20 -58.17 -40.86 -46.21
N GLU A 21 -58.97 -41.50 -45.34
CA GLU A 21 -59.18 -41.06 -43.95
C GLU A 21 -57.88 -41.07 -43.12
N ARG A 22 -57.03 -42.09 -43.29
CA ARG A 22 -55.71 -42.12 -42.62
C ARG A 22 -54.77 -41.03 -43.10
N TYR A 23 -54.78 -40.70 -44.40
CA TYR A 23 -53.99 -39.58 -44.93
C TYR A 23 -54.50 -38.22 -44.44
N ASP A 24 -55.81 -38.06 -44.29
CA ASP A 24 -56.41 -36.85 -43.74
C ASP A 24 -56.11 -36.67 -42.24
N ASP A 25 -56.13 -37.76 -41.46
CA ASP A 25 -55.75 -37.76 -40.04
C ASP A 25 -54.26 -37.40 -39.86
N ASP A 26 -53.36 -38.01 -40.63
CA ASP A 26 -51.92 -37.69 -40.58
C ASP A 26 -51.66 -36.22 -40.98
N TYR A 27 -52.39 -35.69 -41.97
CA TYR A 27 -52.29 -34.29 -42.38
C TYR A 27 -52.81 -33.34 -41.29
N LEU A 28 -53.91 -33.67 -40.61
CA LEU A 28 -54.47 -32.89 -39.52
C LEU A 28 -53.55 -32.89 -38.30
N GLU A 29 -52.89 -33.99 -37.97
CA GLU A 29 -51.90 -34.07 -36.89
C GLU A 29 -50.67 -33.20 -37.18
N ILE A 30 -50.10 -33.31 -38.38
CA ILE A 30 -48.95 -32.49 -38.82
C ILE A 30 -49.30 -30.99 -38.82
N LYS A 31 -50.50 -30.64 -39.30
CA LYS A 31 -51.00 -29.26 -39.28
C LYS A 31 -51.22 -28.75 -37.85
N GLY A 32 -51.79 -29.57 -36.97
CA GLY A 32 -51.95 -29.26 -35.55
C GLY A 32 -50.60 -29.00 -34.87
N GLN A 33 -49.59 -29.82 -35.14
CA GLN A 33 -48.23 -29.62 -34.62
C GLN A 33 -47.59 -28.33 -35.16
N SER A 34 -47.77 -28.02 -36.44
CA SER A 34 -47.33 -26.77 -37.07
C SER A 34 -48.02 -25.54 -36.47
N ASP A 35 -49.32 -25.61 -36.21
CA ASP A 35 -50.09 -24.51 -35.61
C ASP A 35 -49.67 -24.25 -34.16
N ILE A 36 -49.41 -25.31 -33.38
CA ILE A 36 -48.85 -25.20 -32.01
C ILE A 36 -47.48 -24.53 -32.05
N LEU A 37 -46.61 -24.97 -32.95
CA LEU A 37 -45.26 -24.42 -33.10
C LEU A 37 -45.30 -22.94 -33.52
N ASN A 38 -46.14 -22.60 -34.48
CA ASN A 38 -46.36 -21.21 -34.90
C ASN A 38 -46.89 -20.32 -33.77
N ARG A 39 -47.80 -20.84 -32.94
CA ARG A 39 -48.28 -20.13 -31.75
C ARG A 39 -47.16 -19.89 -30.75
N MET A 40 -46.36 -20.91 -30.45
CA MET A 40 -45.20 -20.76 -29.55
C MET A 40 -44.17 -19.75 -30.07
N TYR A 41 -43.91 -19.72 -31.38
CA TYR A 41 -43.02 -18.73 -31.98
C TYR A 41 -43.56 -17.31 -31.86
N LYS A 42 -44.87 -17.10 -32.13
CA LYS A 42 -45.51 -15.78 -31.97
C LYS A 42 -45.49 -15.32 -30.52
N ASP A 43 -45.80 -16.22 -29.58
CA ASP A 43 -45.75 -15.92 -28.15
C ASP A 43 -44.32 -15.59 -27.70
N LYS A 44 -43.31 -16.31 -28.21
CA LYS A 44 -41.90 -16.03 -27.92
C LYS A 44 -41.46 -14.68 -28.49
N LEU A 45 -41.87 -14.35 -29.70
CA LEU A 45 -41.58 -13.06 -30.33
C LEU A 45 -42.21 -11.91 -29.52
N SER A 46 -43.48 -12.03 -29.16
CA SER A 46 -44.18 -11.03 -28.34
C SER A 46 -43.53 -10.82 -26.98
N ASN A 47 -43.06 -11.89 -26.33
CA ASN A 47 -42.33 -11.78 -25.07
C ASN A 47 -40.99 -11.04 -25.25
N LEU A 48 -40.24 -11.32 -26.33
CA LEU A 48 -39.00 -10.61 -26.62
C LEU A 48 -39.23 -9.14 -26.95
N GLU A 49 -40.28 -8.81 -27.71
CA GLU A 49 -40.67 -7.43 -28.00
C GLU A 49 -41.06 -6.67 -26.73
N GLU A 50 -41.79 -7.31 -25.82
CA GLU A 50 -42.14 -6.74 -24.52
C GLU A 50 -40.91 -6.53 -23.64
N GLN A 51 -39.98 -7.48 -23.60
CA GLN A 51 -38.71 -7.32 -22.87
C GLN A 51 -37.86 -6.18 -23.43
N LEU A 52 -37.81 -6.03 -24.76
CA LEU A 52 -37.14 -4.90 -25.40
C LEU A 52 -37.80 -3.58 -25.03
N ARG A 53 -39.13 -3.49 -25.11
CA ARG A 53 -39.86 -2.29 -24.67
C ARG A 53 -39.58 -1.96 -23.22
N GLN A 54 -39.60 -2.95 -22.32
CA GLN A 54 -39.28 -2.75 -20.91
C GLN A 54 -37.84 -2.29 -20.69
N LEU A 55 -36.89 -2.73 -21.52
CA LEU A 55 -35.52 -2.24 -21.48
C LEU A 55 -35.41 -0.79 -21.98
N ASP A 56 -36.09 -0.45 -23.08
CA ASP A 56 -36.14 0.92 -23.62
C ASP A 56 -36.79 1.91 -22.65
N GLU A 57 -37.83 1.47 -21.94
CA GLU A 57 -38.48 2.22 -20.86
C GLU A 57 -37.69 2.18 -19.53
N GLY A 58 -36.63 1.37 -19.44
CA GLY A 58 -35.79 1.24 -18.25
C GLY A 58 -36.45 0.51 -17.07
N ILE A 59 -37.56 -0.18 -17.29
CA ILE A 59 -38.36 -0.88 -16.26
C ILE A 59 -38.14 -2.40 -16.23
N HIS A 60 -37.29 -2.94 -17.10
CA HIS A 60 -37.02 -4.37 -17.14
C HIS A 60 -36.51 -4.86 -15.76
N PRO A 61 -37.12 -5.90 -15.15
CA PRO A 61 -36.82 -6.27 -13.76
C PRO A 61 -35.35 -6.57 -13.48
N ASP A 62 -34.65 -7.22 -14.41
CA ASP A 62 -33.21 -7.51 -14.27
C ASP A 62 -32.35 -6.25 -14.33
N TYR A 63 -32.75 -5.29 -15.17
CA TYR A 63 -32.04 -4.02 -15.31
C TYR A 63 -32.19 -3.19 -14.04
N VAL A 64 -33.42 -3.04 -13.54
CA VAL A 64 -33.72 -2.32 -12.30
C VAL A 64 -32.98 -2.93 -11.12
N ARG A 65 -33.04 -4.27 -10.96
CA ARG A 65 -32.29 -4.96 -9.89
C ARG A 65 -30.78 -4.69 -9.96
N ARG A 66 -30.23 -4.59 -11.18
CA ARG A 66 -28.81 -4.31 -11.36
C ARG A 66 -28.46 -2.87 -10.99
N ILE A 67 -29.32 -1.91 -11.34
CA ILE A 67 -29.18 -0.51 -10.90
C ILE A 67 -29.21 -0.43 -9.37
N GLU A 68 -30.22 -0.99 -8.72
CA GLU A 68 -30.36 -0.95 -7.26
C GLU A 68 -29.11 -1.52 -6.56
N THR A 69 -28.54 -2.59 -7.12
CA THR A 69 -27.29 -3.17 -6.62
C THR A 69 -26.13 -2.17 -6.70
N PHE A 70 -25.96 -1.51 -7.86
CA PHE A 70 -24.90 -0.52 -8.03
C PHE A 70 -25.11 0.74 -7.20
N GLU A 71 -26.35 1.20 -7.06
CA GLU A 71 -26.68 2.34 -6.20
C GLU A 71 -26.32 2.04 -4.76
N LYS A 72 -26.65 0.84 -4.27
CA LYS A 72 -26.26 0.39 -2.93
C LYS A 72 -24.73 0.33 -2.78
N GLU A 73 -24.02 -0.28 -3.73
CA GLU A 73 -22.55 -0.33 -3.71
C GLU A 73 -21.93 1.08 -3.69
N CYS A 74 -22.49 2.01 -4.46
CA CYS A 74 -22.07 3.41 -4.47
C CYS A 74 -22.31 4.11 -3.12
N GLN A 75 -23.49 3.90 -2.51
CA GLN A 75 -23.81 4.44 -1.19
C GLN A 75 -22.89 3.86 -0.11
N ASP A 76 -22.69 2.54 -0.10
CA ASP A 76 -21.81 1.87 0.85
C ASP A 76 -20.36 2.38 0.71
N ARG A 77 -19.88 2.59 -0.53
CA ARG A 77 -18.56 3.18 -0.78
C ARG A 77 -18.47 4.62 -0.30
N LEU A 78 -19.52 5.42 -0.45
CA LEU A 78 -19.53 6.81 0.01
C LEU A 78 -19.42 6.86 1.54
N ILE A 79 -20.23 6.07 2.25
CA ILE A 79 -20.20 5.97 3.71
C ILE A 79 -18.81 5.52 4.20
N LEU A 80 -18.23 4.52 3.54
CA LEU A 80 -16.90 4.03 3.89
C LEU A 80 -15.84 5.12 3.69
N ASN A 81 -15.88 5.85 2.58
CA ASN A 81 -14.95 6.93 2.30
C ASN A 81 -15.07 8.08 3.32
N GLU A 82 -16.29 8.45 3.70
CA GLU A 82 -16.54 9.47 4.72
C GLU A 82 -15.99 9.06 6.08
N ALA A 83 -16.25 7.81 6.50
CA ALA A 83 -15.71 7.26 7.73
C ALA A 83 -14.18 7.21 7.71
N TYR A 84 -13.59 6.81 6.57
CA TYR A 84 -12.15 6.77 6.39
C TYR A 84 -11.52 8.16 6.47
N LEU A 85 -12.11 9.16 5.81
CA LEU A 85 -11.65 10.54 5.86
C LEU A 85 -11.68 11.10 7.28
N ALA A 86 -12.78 10.87 8.02
CA ALA A 86 -12.90 11.30 9.41
C ALA A 86 -11.82 10.66 10.29
N TYR A 87 -11.62 9.35 10.14
CA TYR A 87 -10.58 8.61 10.88
C TYR A 87 -9.16 9.12 10.57
N GLU A 88 -8.80 9.27 9.30
CA GLU A 88 -7.48 9.75 8.90
C GLU A 88 -7.24 11.19 9.40
N THR A 89 -8.27 12.04 9.33
CA THR A 89 -8.19 13.41 9.86
C THR A 89 -7.90 13.40 11.36
N GLU A 90 -8.66 12.62 12.13
CA GLU A 90 -8.46 12.50 13.58
C GLU A 90 -7.08 11.90 13.91
N ARG A 91 -6.61 10.91 13.14
CA ARG A 91 -5.29 10.32 13.34
C ARG A 91 -4.18 11.34 13.12
N ILE A 92 -4.24 12.09 12.01
CA ILE A 92 -3.26 13.13 11.67
C ILE A 92 -3.26 14.24 12.73
N GLU A 93 -4.42 14.68 13.21
CA GLU A 93 -4.51 15.68 14.27
C GLU A 93 -3.87 15.19 15.58
N LYS A 94 -4.11 13.93 15.96
CA LYS A 94 -3.49 13.32 17.14
C LYS A 94 -1.97 13.22 17.00
N GLU A 95 -1.48 12.78 15.85
CA GLU A 95 -0.05 12.72 15.54
C GLU A 95 0.58 14.11 15.62
N PHE A 96 -0.04 15.12 15.01
CA PHE A 96 0.43 16.51 15.06
C PHE A 96 0.53 17.05 16.49
N ILE A 97 -0.50 16.84 17.32
CA ILE A 97 -0.50 17.28 18.73
C ILE A 97 0.60 16.55 19.51
N SER A 98 0.72 15.23 19.32
CA SER A 98 1.74 14.42 20.00
C SER A 98 3.15 14.90 19.64
N GLU A 99 3.41 15.15 18.36
CA GLU A 99 4.70 15.62 17.86
C GLU A 99 5.02 17.02 18.39
N GLN A 100 4.05 17.94 18.42
CA GLN A 100 4.24 19.26 19.00
C GLN A 100 4.61 19.16 20.49
N GLN A 101 3.95 18.29 21.25
CA GLN A 101 4.28 18.07 22.65
C GLN A 101 5.66 17.42 22.83
N ALA A 102 6.04 16.48 21.98
CA ALA A 102 7.36 15.85 22.01
C ALA A 102 8.46 16.89 21.74
N ALA A 103 8.31 17.70 20.68
CA ALA A 103 9.26 18.75 20.35
C ALA A 103 9.42 19.79 21.48
N LEU A 104 8.33 20.16 22.16
CA LEU A 104 8.39 21.06 23.31
C LEU A 104 9.13 20.42 24.50
N ARG A 105 8.84 19.15 24.83
CA ARG A 105 9.54 18.43 25.89
C ARG A 105 11.03 18.31 25.60
N ASP A 106 11.40 17.93 24.38
CA ASP A 106 12.78 17.80 23.94
C ASP A 106 13.52 19.14 24.04
N PHE A 107 12.88 20.23 23.63
CA PHE A 107 13.46 21.57 23.76
C PHE A 107 13.71 21.95 25.22
N GLU A 108 12.74 21.69 26.11
CA GLU A 108 12.89 21.97 27.54
C GLU A 108 13.98 21.11 28.19
N GLU A 109 14.05 19.83 27.86
CA GLU A 109 15.07 18.91 28.33
C GLU A 109 16.46 19.37 27.88
N ARG A 110 16.62 19.70 26.60
CA ARG A 110 17.90 20.17 26.05
C ARG A 110 18.35 21.49 26.67
N LYS A 111 17.41 22.38 26.99
CA LYS A 111 17.69 23.62 27.72
C LYS A 111 18.19 23.35 29.14
N ILE A 112 17.62 22.37 29.83
CA ILE A 112 18.07 21.95 31.17
C ILE A 112 19.45 21.29 31.09
N GLU A 113 19.65 20.37 30.15
CA GLU A 113 20.92 19.69 29.89
C GLU A 113 22.04 20.70 29.63
N LEU A 114 21.82 21.68 28.75
CA LEU A 114 22.80 22.70 28.42
C LEU A 114 23.19 23.55 29.64
N LYS A 115 22.21 23.92 30.49
CA LYS A 115 22.49 24.65 31.73
C LYS A 115 23.32 23.81 32.70
N LYS A 116 22.99 22.52 32.86
CA LYS A 116 23.74 21.60 33.72
C LYS A 116 25.17 21.42 33.22
N SER A 117 25.36 21.24 31.90
CA SER A 117 26.69 21.15 31.28
C SER A 117 27.51 22.42 31.53
N LEU A 118 26.91 23.60 31.33
CA LEU A 118 27.61 24.86 31.56
C LEU A 118 28.03 25.05 33.01
N ILE A 119 27.18 24.66 33.97
CA ILE A 119 27.52 24.70 35.39
C ILE A 119 28.70 23.76 35.68
N ALA A 120 28.64 22.52 35.19
CA ALA A 120 29.71 21.54 35.38
C ALA A 120 31.05 22.03 34.80
N ASP A 121 31.04 22.62 33.59
CA ASP A 121 32.24 23.17 32.95
C ASP A 121 32.85 24.32 33.77
N LEU A 122 32.00 25.17 34.37
CA LEU A 122 32.46 26.29 35.21
C LEU A 122 33.02 25.79 36.55
N GLU A 123 32.40 24.77 37.15
CA GLU A 123 32.89 24.12 38.37
C GLU A 123 34.24 23.43 38.13
N GLU A 124 34.41 22.74 37.01
CA GLU A 124 35.68 22.11 36.63
C GLU A 124 36.77 23.16 36.37
N LYS A 125 36.46 24.24 35.64
CA LYS A 125 37.40 25.36 35.44
C LYS A 125 37.82 26.00 36.76
N LYS A 126 36.88 26.19 37.68
CA LYS A 126 37.17 26.71 39.02
C LYS A 126 38.13 25.78 39.77
N LYS A 127 37.85 24.46 39.76
CA LYS A 127 38.70 23.45 40.38
C LYS A 127 40.12 23.44 39.79
N ILE A 128 40.25 23.54 38.47
CA ILE A 128 41.55 23.63 37.79
C ILE A 128 42.29 24.89 38.26
N ALA A 129 41.66 26.05 38.22
CA ALA A 129 42.28 27.31 38.66
C ALA A 129 42.71 27.28 40.13
N GLU A 130 41.90 26.69 41.02
CA GLU A 130 42.27 26.50 42.42
C GLU A 130 43.46 25.55 42.59
N SER A 131 43.52 24.47 41.80
CA SER A 131 44.64 23.53 41.82
C SER A 131 45.94 24.13 41.28
N GLU A 132 45.86 24.96 40.23
CA GLU A 132 47.00 25.69 39.67
C GLU A 132 47.51 26.73 40.66
N ARG A 133 46.60 27.47 41.33
CA ARG A 133 46.95 28.44 42.38
C ARG A 133 47.67 27.76 43.55
N PHE A 134 47.13 26.65 44.04
CA PHE A 134 47.75 25.88 45.12
C PHE A 134 49.14 25.34 44.72
N SER A 135 49.27 24.86 43.48
CA SER A 135 50.55 24.40 42.94
C SER A 135 51.58 25.53 42.81
N LEU A 136 51.15 26.73 42.41
CA LEU A 136 52.01 27.92 42.37
C LEU A 136 52.45 28.35 43.77
N GLU A 137 51.54 28.39 44.75
CA GLU A 137 51.86 28.72 46.15
C GLU A 137 52.91 27.74 46.73
N LEU A 138 52.78 26.44 46.46
CA LEU A 138 53.77 25.44 46.92
C LEU A 138 55.14 25.58 46.23
N ASN A 139 55.16 25.96 44.95
CA ASN A 139 56.39 26.03 44.15
C ASN A 139 57.07 27.41 44.19
N SER A 140 56.38 28.46 44.65
CA SER A 140 56.87 29.84 44.67
C SER A 140 58.04 30.05 45.64
N ASP A 141 58.12 29.29 46.74
CA ASP A 141 59.24 29.37 47.69
C ASP A 141 60.51 28.64 47.18
N SER A 142 60.44 27.93 46.05
CA SER A 142 61.59 27.18 45.49
C SER A 142 62.39 27.97 44.45
N VAL A 143 62.01 29.20 44.13
CA VAL A 143 62.68 30.03 43.11
C VAL A 143 63.65 31.05 43.73
N GLU A 144 64.52 30.60 44.63
CA GLU A 144 65.85 31.21 44.68
C GLU A 144 66.56 30.87 43.36
N THR A 145 66.61 31.87 42.48
CA THR A 145 67.19 31.85 41.15
C THR A 145 68.66 31.44 41.18
N LYS A 146 68.94 30.14 41.12
CA LYS A 146 70.19 29.66 40.52
C LYS A 146 69.93 29.51 39.04
N THR A 147 70.48 30.44 38.25
CA THR A 147 70.58 30.29 36.80
C THR A 147 71.03 28.86 36.49
N SER A 148 70.15 28.06 35.88
CA SER A 148 70.45 26.70 35.50
C SER A 148 71.55 26.75 34.43
N ILE A 149 72.80 26.57 34.87
CA ILE A 149 73.95 26.41 33.98
C ILE A 149 73.70 25.11 33.22
N THR A 150 73.16 25.21 32.01
CA THR A 150 72.97 24.05 31.14
C THR A 150 74.34 23.59 30.64
N ARG A 151 75.03 22.74 31.41
CA ARG A 151 76.12 21.95 30.88
C ARG A 151 75.51 20.96 29.91
N LYS A 152 75.81 21.12 28.62
CA LYS A 152 75.45 20.17 27.56
C LYS A 152 76.00 18.80 27.96
N LEU A 153 75.13 17.88 28.38
CA LEU A 153 75.48 16.46 28.51
C LEU A 153 75.81 15.96 27.10
N ARG A 154 77.06 15.58 26.87
CA ARG A 154 77.46 14.90 25.63
C ARG A 154 76.73 13.55 25.60
N ARG A 155 75.92 13.33 24.55
CA ARG A 155 75.25 12.05 24.31
C ARG A 155 76.27 10.92 24.26
N ARG A 156 75.93 9.77 24.86
CA ARG A 156 76.64 8.52 24.61
C ARG A 156 76.28 8.04 23.20
N GLN A 157 77.24 7.44 22.50
CA GLN A 157 77.14 7.04 21.08
C GLN A 157 75.93 6.13 20.75
N ASN A 158 75.33 5.49 21.75
CA ASN A 158 74.22 4.53 21.57
C ASN A 158 72.86 5.00 22.10
N ASP A 159 72.65 6.27 22.44
CA ASP A 159 71.28 6.71 22.73
C ASP A 159 70.48 6.85 21.43
N PRO A 160 69.32 6.17 21.28
CA PRO A 160 68.46 6.35 20.11
C PRO A 160 67.86 7.77 20.10
N VAL A 161 67.66 8.32 18.90
CA VAL A 161 67.06 9.65 18.71
C VAL A 161 65.61 9.60 19.20
N PRO A 162 65.13 10.60 19.97
CA PRO A 162 63.72 10.66 20.37
C PRO A 162 62.84 10.68 19.11
N VAL A 163 62.00 9.66 18.96
CA VAL A 163 61.06 9.56 17.84
C VAL A 163 59.98 10.63 18.07
N PRO A 164 59.65 11.45 17.05
CA PRO A 164 58.58 12.41 17.18
C PRO A 164 57.25 11.68 17.43
N GLU A 165 56.70 11.88 18.61
CA GLU A 165 55.39 11.40 18.99
C GLU A 165 54.35 12.04 18.06
N LYS A 166 53.69 11.22 17.24
CA LYS A 166 52.58 11.66 16.40
C LYS A 166 51.45 12.08 17.34
N ARG A 167 51.31 13.39 17.57
CA ARG A 167 50.14 13.97 18.22
C ARG A 167 48.89 13.31 17.65
N LYS A 168 48.13 12.62 18.48
CA LYS A 168 46.76 12.23 18.14
C LYS A 168 46.04 13.51 17.73
N ARG A 169 45.63 13.59 16.47
CA ARG A 169 44.79 14.68 15.99
C ARG A 169 43.52 14.67 16.84
N GLY A 170 43.14 15.83 17.38
CA GLY A 170 41.85 15.99 18.05
C GLY A 170 40.71 15.56 17.11
N LEU A 171 39.64 15.02 17.69
CA LEU A 171 38.43 14.67 16.97
C LEU A 171 37.88 15.92 16.26
N PRO A 172 37.52 15.88 14.97
CA PRO A 172 36.99 17.04 14.28
C PRO A 172 35.63 17.42 14.86
N THR A 173 35.52 18.66 15.33
CA THR A 173 34.31 19.30 15.87
C THR A 173 33.30 19.73 14.79
N GLN A 174 33.50 19.31 13.53
CA GLN A 174 32.60 19.65 12.43
C GLN A 174 31.53 18.57 12.29
N LEU A 175 30.29 18.94 12.64
CA LEU A 175 29.09 18.22 12.19
C LEU A 175 29.07 18.24 10.66
N ASN A 176 29.10 17.06 10.05
CA ASN A 176 28.95 16.92 8.61
C ASN A 176 27.44 16.91 8.32
N TYR A 177 26.94 17.92 7.60
CA TYR A 177 25.53 18.07 7.25
C TYR A 177 25.15 17.31 5.96
N LEU A 178 26.13 16.65 5.34
CA LEU A 178 25.92 15.85 4.16
C LEU A 178 25.65 14.40 4.57
N LEU A 179 24.66 13.78 3.92
CA LEU A 179 24.42 12.35 4.03
C LEU A 179 25.62 11.58 3.47
N ASP A 180 25.91 10.43 4.06
CA ASP A 180 26.93 9.53 3.55
C ASP A 180 26.51 8.98 2.18
N GLU A 181 27.47 8.78 1.28
CA GLU A 181 27.20 8.26 -0.08
C GLU A 181 26.44 6.92 -0.06
N ARG A 182 26.57 6.15 1.03
CA ARG A 182 25.85 4.90 1.22
C ARG A 182 24.34 5.11 1.34
N ASP A 183 23.92 6.08 2.15
CA ASP A 183 22.50 6.37 2.39
C ASP A 183 21.85 6.91 1.11
N ILE A 184 22.55 7.79 0.40
CA ILE A 184 22.13 8.31 -0.90
C ILE A 184 21.92 7.17 -1.90
N ASN A 185 22.84 6.21 -1.96
CA ASN A 185 22.75 5.07 -2.88
C ASN A 185 21.61 4.10 -2.53
N ASP A 186 21.32 3.91 -1.25
CA ASP A 186 20.24 3.02 -0.82
C ASP A 186 18.86 3.64 -1.09
N ASP A 187 18.70 4.95 -0.89
CA ASP A 187 17.49 5.69 -1.28
C ASP A 187 17.27 5.67 -2.81
N LEU A 188 18.33 5.87 -3.60
CA LEU A 188 18.25 5.78 -5.06
C LEU A 188 17.83 4.38 -5.54
N LYS A 189 18.28 3.31 -4.88
CA LYS A 189 17.82 1.94 -5.17
C LYS A 189 16.35 1.75 -4.82
N ALA A 190 15.91 2.30 -3.68
CA ALA A 190 14.51 2.23 -3.26
C ALA A 190 13.60 2.93 -4.27
N LEU A 191 13.98 4.13 -4.73
CA LEU A 191 13.25 4.86 -5.78
C LEU A 191 13.21 4.09 -7.10
N THR A 192 14.35 3.52 -7.52
CA THR A 192 14.42 2.73 -8.76
C THR A 192 13.51 1.49 -8.69
N LYS A 193 13.44 0.83 -7.52
CA LYS A 193 12.56 -0.32 -7.31
C LYS A 193 11.08 0.04 -7.38
N VAL A 194 10.68 1.20 -6.88
CA VAL A 194 9.30 1.70 -6.97
C VAL A 194 8.93 2.06 -8.42
N ILE A 195 9.86 2.67 -9.16
CA ILE A 195 9.65 3.02 -10.58
C ILE A 195 9.61 1.76 -11.46
N SER A 196 10.43 0.76 -11.17
CA SER A 196 10.47 -0.51 -11.91
C SER A 196 9.26 -1.43 -11.67
N ASN A 197 8.46 -1.19 -10.62
CA ASN A 197 7.28 -1.97 -10.26
C ASN A 197 5.96 -1.28 -10.68
N ARG A 198 6.05 -0.23 -11.52
CA ARG A 198 4.93 0.32 -12.30
C ARG A 198 5.06 -0.11 -13.75
#